data_AF-A0AAP0PQ47-F1
#
_entry.id   AF-A0AAP0PQ47-F1
#
_cell.length_a   1.000
_cell.length_b   1.000
_cell.length_c   1.000
_cell.angle_alpha   90.00
_cell.angle_beta   90.00
_cell.angle_gamma   90.00
#
_symmetry.space_group_name_H-M   'P 1'
#
loop_
_entity.id
_entity.type
_entity.pdbx_description
1 polymer ?
#
loop_
_entity_poly.entity_id
_entity_poly.type
_entity_poly.pdbx_seq_one_letter_code
_entity_poly.pdbx_strand_id
1 'polypeptide(L)'
;MRDFLWQQVGKENASYLMAWKDCTLPKEYGGLGIGSLTKWNSAILAKHLWRLPRELGSLWAQVIFSNHGRDLNGWDTGEACGITVKSLWKYIGQEKTLLYQGIELKVGNGERIKFWQDRRQGERAFQLDFPYLYMFSNDREATVRELIGNLNGVIVPNELWSLGW
;
A
#
# COMPACT_ATOMS: atom_id res chain seq x y z
N MET A 1 28.49 17.11 -23.94
CA MET A 1 27.14 16.82 -23.38
C MET A 1 27.03 17.21 -21.91
N ARG A 2 28.09 17.04 -21.10
CA ARG A 2 28.14 17.49 -19.70
C ARG A 2 27.92 19.01 -19.57
N ASP A 3 28.49 19.79 -20.48
CA ASP A 3 28.43 21.25 -20.37
C ASP A 3 27.04 21.83 -20.72
N PHE A 4 26.23 21.11 -21.50
CA PHE A 4 24.91 21.57 -21.94
C PHE A 4 23.87 21.64 -20.81
N LEU A 5 23.92 20.71 -19.85
CA LEU A 5 22.99 20.67 -18.72
C LEU A 5 23.49 21.44 -17.50
N TRP A 6 24.81 21.67 -17.42
CA TRP A 6 25.48 22.04 -16.18
C TRP A 6 26.32 23.34 -16.28
N GLN A 7 26.40 23.97 -17.45
CA GLN A 7 27.14 25.21 -17.64
C GLN A 7 26.20 26.41 -17.77
N GLN A 8 26.29 27.35 -16.83
CA GLN A 8 25.63 28.65 -16.95
C GLN A 8 26.46 29.53 -17.89
N VAL A 9 25.86 30.00 -18.98
CA VAL A 9 26.55 30.84 -19.97
C VAL A 9 27.05 32.13 -19.30
N GLY A 10 28.37 32.36 -19.31
CA GLY A 10 28.99 33.62 -18.88
C GLY A 10 29.51 33.70 -17.43
N LYS A 11 29.61 32.59 -16.68
CA LYS A 11 30.23 32.59 -15.34
C LYS A 11 31.29 31.50 -15.20
N GLU A 12 32.54 31.90 -14.95
CA GLU A 12 33.70 31.01 -14.80
C GLU A 12 33.73 30.23 -13.46
N ASN A 13 32.73 30.39 -12.59
CA ASN A 13 32.62 29.69 -11.30
C ASN A 13 31.15 29.51 -10.85
N ALA A 14 30.23 29.18 -11.78
CA ALA A 14 28.84 28.91 -11.41
C ALA A 14 28.72 27.56 -10.68
N SER A 15 28.07 27.53 -9.52
CA SER A 15 27.80 26.28 -8.80
C SER A 15 26.92 25.36 -9.63
N TYR A 16 27.42 24.17 -9.93
CA TYR A 16 26.85 23.11 -10.78
C TYR A 16 25.57 22.43 -10.24
N LEU A 17 24.83 23.09 -9.35
CA LEU A 17 23.73 22.48 -8.60
C LEU A 17 22.39 23.07 -9.02
N MET A 18 21.79 22.47 -10.04
CA MET A 18 20.35 22.60 -10.26
C MET A 18 19.63 21.75 -9.21
N ALA A 19 18.58 22.28 -8.60
CA ALA A 19 17.81 21.48 -7.65
C ALA A 19 17.11 20.34 -8.41
N TRP A 20 17.16 19.12 -7.88
CA TRP A 20 16.51 17.96 -8.50
C TRP A 20 15.01 18.19 -8.74
N LYS A 21 14.38 19.01 -7.89
CA LYS A 21 12.98 19.44 -8.05
C LYS A 21 12.76 20.12 -9.40
N ASP A 22 13.68 20.97 -9.83
CA ASP A 22 13.61 21.71 -11.09
C ASP A 22 13.84 20.78 -12.29
N CYS A 23 14.76 19.81 -12.16
CA CYS A 23 14.97 18.77 -13.16
C CYS A 23 13.70 17.94 -13.42
N THR A 24 12.89 17.73 -12.39
CA THR A 24 11.67 16.90 -12.48
C THR A 24 10.43 17.63 -12.98
N LEU A 25 10.49 18.95 -13.15
CA LEU A 25 9.39 19.71 -13.74
C LEU A 25 9.22 19.35 -15.23
N PRO A 26 7.99 19.39 -15.76
CA PRO A 26 7.76 19.23 -17.19
C PRO A 26 8.52 20.29 -17.98
N LYS A 27 8.88 19.96 -19.24
CA LYS A 27 9.59 20.89 -20.14
C LYS A 27 8.82 22.21 -20.36
N GLU A 28 7.49 22.13 -20.36
CA GLU A 28 6.57 23.27 -20.46
C GLU A 28 6.72 24.28 -19.33
N TYR A 29 7.18 23.83 -18.15
CA TYR A 29 7.42 24.65 -16.96
C TYR A 29 8.92 24.92 -16.72
N GLY A 30 9.76 24.76 -17.76
CA GLY A 30 11.19 25.06 -17.68
C GLY A 30 12.06 23.98 -17.03
N GLY A 31 11.51 22.79 -16.75
CA GLY A 31 12.28 21.64 -16.26
C GLY A 31 12.84 20.74 -17.36
N LEU A 32 13.54 19.67 -16.96
CA LEU A 32 14.10 18.69 -17.90
C LEU A 32 13.10 17.60 -18.30
N GLY A 33 11.94 17.53 -17.64
CA GLY A 33 10.95 16.48 -17.84
C GLY A 33 11.41 15.10 -17.34
N ILE A 34 12.39 15.06 -16.43
CA ILE A 34 12.89 13.80 -15.85
C ILE A 34 11.91 13.31 -14.79
N GLY A 35 11.58 12.02 -14.78
CA GLY A 35 10.67 11.46 -13.77
C GLY A 35 11.21 11.62 -12.34
N SER A 36 10.32 11.90 -11.38
CA SER A 36 10.71 12.03 -9.97
C SER A 36 11.23 10.72 -9.41
N LEU A 37 12.53 10.65 -9.12
CA LEU A 37 13.16 9.48 -8.49
C LEU A 37 12.47 9.09 -7.17
N THR A 38 11.98 10.07 -6.41
CA THR A 38 11.22 9.84 -5.18
C THR A 38 9.94 9.04 -5.47
N LYS A 39 9.16 9.43 -6.48
CA LYS A 39 7.94 8.71 -6.89
C LYS A 39 8.26 7.30 -7.39
N TRP A 40 9.31 7.16 -8.19
CA TRP A 40 9.78 5.85 -8.66
C TRP A 40 10.18 4.94 -7.51
N ASN A 41 10.90 5.46 -6.52
CA ASN A 41 11.31 4.71 -5.35
C ASN A 41 10.10 4.25 -4.53
N SER A 42 9.15 5.15 -4.22
CA SER A 42 7.91 4.79 -3.52
C SER A 42 7.10 3.73 -4.27
N ALA A 43 6.99 3.84 -5.60
CA ALA A 43 6.32 2.83 -6.42
C ALA A 43 7.01 1.45 -6.37
N ILE A 44 8.35 1.41 -6.37
CA ILE A 44 9.12 0.17 -6.25
C ILE A 44 8.91 -0.46 -4.86
N LEU A 45 8.96 0.33 -3.80
CA LEU A 45 8.70 -0.14 -2.44
C LEU A 45 7.27 -0.69 -2.30
N ALA A 46 6.26 0.03 -2.79
CA ALA A 46 4.88 -0.43 -2.80
C ALA A 46 4.69 -1.71 -3.65
N LYS A 47 5.44 -1.87 -4.74
CA LYS A 47 5.45 -3.11 -5.54
C LYS A 47 5.90 -4.32 -4.71
N HIS A 48 6.85 -4.17 -3.80
CA HIS A 48 7.26 -5.27 -2.92
C HIS A 48 6.18 -5.63 -1.91
N LEU A 49 5.50 -4.63 -1.32
CA LEU A 49 4.34 -4.87 -0.46
C LEU A 49 3.23 -5.61 -1.22
N TRP A 50 2.94 -5.21 -2.46
CA TRP A 50 1.93 -5.86 -3.30
C TRP A 50 2.25 -7.33 -3.60
N ARG A 51 3.53 -7.69 -3.70
CA ARG A 51 3.96 -9.07 -3.98
C ARG A 51 3.84 -9.98 -2.78
N LEU A 52 4.04 -9.46 -1.57
CA LEU A 52 4.01 -10.24 -0.33
C LEU A 52 2.75 -11.14 -0.20
N PRO A 53 1.52 -10.62 -0.33
CA PRO A 53 0.31 -11.43 -0.21
C PRO A 53 0.14 -12.46 -1.34
N ARG A 54 0.79 -12.26 -2.49
CA ARG A 54 0.71 -13.15 -3.66
C ARG A 54 1.74 -14.26 -3.61
N GLU A 55 2.80 -14.09 -2.83
CA GLU A 55 3.95 -14.98 -2.75
C GLU A 55 4.15 -15.50 -1.31
N LEU A 56 3.07 -15.65 -0.53
CA LEU A 56 3.13 -16.09 0.88
C LEU A 56 3.89 -17.41 1.10
N GLY A 57 3.89 -18.30 0.10
CA GLY A 57 4.62 -19.58 0.15
C GLY A 57 6.10 -19.49 -0.19
N SER A 58 6.58 -18.35 -0.71
CA SER A 58 7.98 -18.17 -1.10
C SER A 58 8.91 -18.05 0.12
N LEU A 59 10.17 -18.46 -0.03
CA LEU A 59 11.17 -18.35 1.03
C LEU A 59 11.38 -16.92 1.50
N TRP A 60 11.36 -15.95 0.57
CA TRP A 60 11.56 -14.55 0.94
C TRP A 60 10.40 -14.03 1.80
N ALA A 61 9.14 -14.38 1.48
CA ALA A 61 7.99 -13.98 2.29
C ALA A 61 8.05 -14.62 3.69
N GLN A 62 8.46 -15.89 3.78
CA GLN A 62 8.65 -16.57 5.07
C GLN A 62 9.72 -15.89 5.93
N VAL A 63 10.88 -15.53 5.35
CA VAL A 63 11.93 -14.78 6.05
C VAL A 63 11.41 -13.43 6.55
N ILE A 64 10.65 -12.72 5.71
CA ILE A 64 10.04 -11.44 6.10
C ILE A 64 9.10 -11.62 7.29
N PHE A 65 8.17 -12.58 7.25
CA PHE A 65 7.26 -12.83 8.37
C PHE A 65 7.97 -13.33 9.63
N SER A 66 9.03 -14.14 9.47
CA SER A 66 9.84 -14.59 10.60
C SER A 66 10.57 -13.44 11.29
N ASN A 67 10.97 -12.40 10.54
CA ASN A 67 11.73 -11.28 11.06
C ASN A 67 10.84 -10.13 11.57
N HIS A 68 9.69 -9.91 10.93
CA HIS A 68 8.84 -8.74 11.17
C HIS A 68 7.49 -9.07 11.80
N GLY A 69 7.18 -10.34 11.96
CA GLY A 69 5.85 -10.80 12.36
C GLY A 69 4.83 -10.66 11.22
N ARG A 70 3.71 -11.36 11.38
CA ARG A 70 2.56 -11.30 10.49
C ARG A 70 1.45 -10.50 11.16
N ASP A 71 0.81 -9.63 10.40
CA ASP A 71 -0.34 -8.87 10.87
C ASP A 71 -1.59 -9.76 10.99
N LEU A 72 -2.60 -9.31 11.72
CA LEU A 72 -3.86 -10.02 11.95
C LEU A 72 -4.59 -10.36 10.64
N ASN A 73 -4.43 -9.53 9.61
CA ASN A 73 -4.99 -9.78 8.30
C ASN A 73 -4.35 -10.99 7.58
N GLY A 74 -3.20 -11.48 8.07
CA GLY A 74 -2.54 -12.70 7.60
C GLY A 74 -1.76 -12.59 6.29
N TRP A 75 -1.72 -11.41 5.68
CA TRP A 75 -1.16 -11.17 4.33
C TRP A 75 -0.24 -9.95 4.26
N ASP A 76 -0.12 -9.21 5.37
CA ASP A 76 0.81 -8.10 5.58
C ASP A 76 1.67 -8.35 6.84
N THR A 77 2.77 -7.62 6.99
CA THR A 77 3.58 -7.64 8.23
C THR A 77 2.96 -6.75 9.29
N GLY A 78 3.05 -7.11 10.57
CA GLY A 78 2.52 -6.28 11.66
C GLY A 78 3.20 -4.90 11.75
N GLU A 79 2.68 -4.01 12.60
CA GLU A 79 3.42 -2.81 13.00
C GLU A 79 4.77 -3.26 13.56
N ALA A 80 5.85 -2.79 12.92
CA ALA A 80 7.21 -3.33 13.02
C ALA A 80 7.59 -3.73 14.45
N CYS A 81 7.42 -5.02 14.76
CA CYS A 81 7.65 -5.51 16.12
C CYS A 81 9.16 -5.72 16.30
N GLY A 82 9.79 -4.79 17.03
CA GLY A 82 10.79 -5.14 18.03
C GLY A 82 12.21 -5.49 17.60
N ILE A 83 12.61 -5.39 16.33
CA ILE A 83 14.04 -5.58 15.98
C ILE A 83 14.69 -4.25 15.60
N THR A 84 15.64 -3.84 16.44
CA THR A 84 16.56 -2.69 16.38
C THR A 84 17.34 -2.56 15.06
N VAL A 85 17.21 -3.49 14.11
CA VAL A 85 17.88 -3.38 12.81
C VAL A 85 17.13 -2.36 11.97
N LYS A 86 17.88 -1.39 11.42
CA LYS A 86 17.47 -0.52 10.30
C LYS A 86 17.19 -1.39 9.06
N SER A 87 16.13 -2.19 9.11
CA SER A 87 15.78 -3.13 8.05
C SER A 87 15.17 -2.39 6.87
N LEU A 88 15.52 -2.82 5.65
CA LEU A 88 14.90 -2.35 4.43
C LEU A 88 13.36 -2.48 4.49
N TRP A 89 12.87 -3.53 5.15
CA TRP A 89 11.45 -3.80 5.30
C TRP A 89 10.70 -2.73 6.08
N LYS A 90 11.36 -2.05 7.03
CA LYS A 90 10.78 -0.90 7.74
C LYS A 90 10.38 0.21 6.77
N TYR A 91 11.21 0.52 5.78
CA TYR A 91 10.92 1.54 4.77
C TYR A 91 9.87 1.06 3.76
N ILE A 92 9.92 -0.22 3.40
CA ILE A 92 8.88 -0.84 2.56
C ILE A 92 7.51 -0.73 3.26
N GLY A 93 7.43 -1.06 4.55
CA GLY A 93 6.21 -0.97 5.35
C GLY A 93 5.63 0.43 5.50
N GLN A 94 6.41 1.50 5.32
CA GLN A 94 5.90 2.87 5.33
C GLN A 94 5.02 3.19 4.12
N GLU A 95 5.19 2.47 3.00
CA GLU A 95 4.44 2.67 1.76
C GLU A 95 3.09 1.92 1.75
N LYS A 96 2.71 1.30 2.87
CA LYS A 96 1.41 0.62 3.02
C LYS A 96 0.25 1.55 2.71
N THR A 97 0.27 2.77 3.23
CA THR A 97 -0.81 3.75 3.01
C THR A 97 -0.98 4.04 1.52
N LEU A 98 0.12 4.22 0.78
CA LEU A 98 0.09 4.45 -0.66
C LEU A 98 -0.48 3.23 -1.40
N LEU A 99 -0.09 2.02 -0.98
CA LEU A 99 -0.64 0.80 -1.55
C LEU A 99 -2.14 0.67 -1.29
N TYR A 100 -2.59 0.76 -0.04
CA TYR A 100 -4.00 0.61 0.36
C TYR A 100 -4.92 1.68 -0.24
N GLN A 101 -4.40 2.86 -0.57
CA GLN A 101 -5.15 3.88 -1.31
C GLN A 101 -5.42 3.48 -2.78
N GLY A 102 -4.50 2.73 -3.38
CA GLY A 102 -4.52 2.38 -4.81
C GLY A 102 -5.04 0.97 -5.12
N ILE A 103 -5.28 0.12 -4.11
CA ILE A 103 -5.79 -1.23 -4.31
C ILE A 103 -7.24 -1.34 -3.87
N GLU A 104 -7.97 -2.23 -4.52
CA GLU A 104 -9.32 -2.62 -4.11
C GLU A 104 -9.31 -4.11 -3.74
N LEU A 105 -9.92 -4.43 -2.60
CA LEU A 105 -10.02 -5.81 -2.15
C LEU A 105 -11.25 -6.45 -2.76
N LYS A 106 -11.03 -7.60 -3.39
CA LYS A 106 -12.13 -8.44 -3.84
C LYS A 106 -12.46 -9.44 -2.75
N VAL A 107 -13.73 -9.46 -2.34
CA VAL A 107 -14.19 -10.32 -1.25
C VAL A 107 -14.20 -11.78 -1.71
N GLY A 108 -13.25 -12.56 -1.18
CA GLY A 108 -13.19 -14.01 -1.29
C GLY A 108 -14.04 -14.71 -0.23
N ASN A 109 -13.42 -15.61 0.52
CA ASN A 109 -14.06 -16.31 1.65
C ASN A 109 -14.31 -15.43 2.89
N GLY A 110 -14.00 -14.13 2.81
CA GLY A 110 -14.25 -13.15 3.87
C GLY A 110 -13.38 -13.28 5.14
N GLU A 111 -12.45 -14.24 5.23
CA GLU A 111 -11.66 -14.50 6.46
C GLU A 111 -10.67 -13.39 6.81
N ARG A 112 -10.28 -12.56 5.85
CA ARG A 112 -9.14 -11.64 5.97
C ARG A 112 -9.48 -10.19 5.71
N ILE A 113 -10.72 -9.92 5.32
CA ILE A 113 -11.20 -8.58 4.95
C ILE A 113 -12.04 -8.07 6.10
N LYS A 114 -11.61 -6.96 6.71
CA LYS A 114 -12.35 -6.26 7.74
C LYS A 114 -13.56 -5.57 7.12
N PHE A 115 -14.74 -5.86 7.64
CA PHE A 115 -15.99 -5.36 7.06
C PHE A 115 -16.05 -3.83 7.03
N TRP A 116 -15.68 -3.17 8.14
CA TRP A 116 -15.84 -1.72 8.28
C TRP A 116 -14.72 -0.91 7.62
N GLN A 117 -13.49 -1.42 7.70
CA GLN A 117 -12.27 -0.64 7.42
C GLN A 117 -11.73 -0.85 6.01
N ASP A 118 -11.88 -2.06 5.45
CA ASP A 118 -11.26 -2.38 4.18
C ASP A 118 -12.08 -1.88 3.00
N ARG A 119 -11.35 -1.33 2.01
CA ARG A 119 -11.93 -0.87 0.76
C ARG A 119 -12.18 -2.04 -0.17
N ARG A 120 -13.44 -2.28 -0.49
CA ARG A 120 -13.88 -3.35 -1.41
C ARG A 120 -14.09 -2.79 -2.81
N GLN A 121 -14.13 -3.69 -3.80
CA GLN A 121 -14.23 -3.33 -5.22
C GLN A 121 -15.35 -2.30 -5.48
N GLY A 122 -14.98 -1.15 -6.05
CA GLY A 122 -15.92 -0.07 -6.38
C GLY A 122 -16.56 0.68 -5.20
N GLU A 123 -16.25 0.32 -3.95
CA GLU A 123 -16.87 0.89 -2.74
C GLU A 123 -15.83 1.62 -1.87
N ARG A 124 -16.29 2.57 -1.04
CA ARG A 124 -15.46 3.13 0.05
C ARG A 124 -15.54 2.19 1.26
N ALA A 125 -14.64 2.40 2.22
CA ALA A 125 -14.75 1.69 3.50
C ALA A 125 -16.08 2.04 4.17
N PHE A 126 -16.83 1.04 4.65
CA PHE A 126 -18.18 1.27 5.21
C PHE A 126 -18.18 2.21 6.40
N GLN A 127 -17.08 2.32 7.15
CA GLN A 127 -16.94 3.30 8.22
C GLN A 127 -17.07 4.76 7.73
N LEU A 128 -16.74 5.03 6.46
CA LEU A 128 -16.86 6.36 5.86
C LEU A 128 -18.28 6.65 5.39
N ASP A 129 -18.96 5.64 4.85
CA ASP A 129 -20.34 5.78 4.36
C ASP A 129 -21.36 5.72 5.51
N PHE A 130 -21.05 4.99 6.58
CA PHE A 130 -21.91 4.79 7.74
C PHE A 130 -21.17 5.06 9.08
N PRO A 131 -20.69 6.29 9.32
CA PRO A 131 -19.87 6.61 10.49
C PRO A 131 -20.59 6.39 11.82
N TYR A 132 -21.91 6.65 11.88
CA TYR A 132 -22.71 6.41 13.07
C TYR A 132 -22.86 4.92 13.37
N LEU A 133 -23.13 4.08 12.35
CA LEU A 133 -23.22 2.63 12.54
C LEU A 133 -21.88 2.05 12.98
N TYR A 134 -20.77 2.52 12.40
CA TYR A 134 -19.44 2.13 12.83
C TYR A 134 -19.16 2.52 14.29
N MET A 135 -19.55 3.73 14.70
CA MET A 135 -19.38 4.22 16.07
C MET A 135 -20.14 3.37 17.09
N PHE A 136 -21.34 2.87 16.76
CA PHE A 136 -22.13 2.02 17.65
C PHE A 136 -21.88 0.52 17.48
N SER A 137 -21.08 0.11 16.50
CA SER A 137 -20.72 -1.29 16.29
C SER A 137 -19.79 -1.78 17.40
N ASN A 138 -20.10 -2.95 17.95
CA ASN A 138 -19.20 -3.68 18.86
C ASN A 138 -18.09 -4.42 18.10
N ASP A 139 -18.34 -4.74 16.83
CA ASP A 139 -17.49 -5.61 16.00
C ASP A 139 -16.78 -4.78 14.90
N ARG A 140 -16.09 -3.71 15.30
CA ARG A 140 -15.43 -2.78 14.37
C ARG A 140 -14.28 -3.39 13.58
N GLU A 141 -13.59 -4.35 14.20
CA GLU A 141 -12.45 -5.06 13.63
C GLU A 141 -12.85 -6.40 12.99
N ALA A 142 -14.13 -6.77 13.03
CA ALA A 142 -14.57 -8.08 12.57
C ALA A 142 -14.41 -8.23 11.05
N THR A 143 -14.05 -9.44 10.67
CA THR A 143 -13.94 -9.85 9.28
C THR A 143 -15.33 -10.10 8.69
N VAL A 144 -15.43 -10.01 7.36
CA VAL A 144 -16.67 -10.32 6.64
C VAL A 144 -17.19 -11.71 7.00
N ARG A 145 -16.29 -12.69 7.17
CA ARG A 145 -16.69 -14.06 7.55
C ARG A 145 -17.24 -14.15 8.96
N GLU A 146 -16.63 -13.47 9.93
CA GLU A 146 -17.12 -13.47 11.32
C GLU A 146 -18.51 -12.86 11.41
N LEU A 147 -18.75 -11.74 10.71
CA LEU A 147 -20.07 -11.12 10.69
C LEU A 147 -21.12 -12.01 10.00
N ILE A 148 -20.77 -12.66 8.88
CA ILE A 148 -21.68 -13.61 8.22
C ILE A 148 -21.96 -14.83 9.11
N GLY A 149 -20.95 -15.35 9.81
CA GLY A 149 -21.10 -16.46 10.75
C GLY A 149 -22.00 -16.12 11.94
N ASN A 150 -21.88 -14.89 12.46
CA ASN A 150 -22.63 -14.40 13.61
C ASN A 150 -24.10 -14.05 13.29
N LEU A 151 -24.48 -13.94 12.02
CA LEU A 151 -25.89 -13.78 11.59
C LEU A 151 -26.73 -15.07 11.73
N ASN A 152 -26.13 -16.18 12.18
CA ASN A 152 -26.77 -17.42 12.69
C ASN A 152 -27.80 -18.10 11.76
N GLY A 153 -27.36 -19.13 11.01
CA GLY A 153 -28.25 -20.19 10.51
C GLY A 153 -28.99 -19.91 9.19
N VAL A 154 -28.93 -18.68 8.67
CA VAL A 154 -29.20 -18.46 7.25
C VAL A 154 -27.93 -18.82 6.50
N ILE A 155 -27.91 -20.02 5.92
CA ILE A 155 -27.00 -20.35 4.83
C ILE A 155 -27.33 -19.36 3.72
N VAL A 156 -26.64 -18.22 3.69
CA VAL A 156 -26.57 -17.41 2.47
C VAL A 156 -25.81 -18.32 1.51
N PRO A 157 -26.44 -18.84 0.45
CA PRO A 157 -25.76 -19.79 -0.43
C PRO A 157 -24.47 -19.14 -0.92
N ASN A 158 -23.40 -19.93 -1.01
CA ASN A 158 -22.14 -19.55 -1.66
C ASN A 158 -22.33 -19.00 -3.09
N GLU A 159 -23.54 -19.08 -3.63
CA GLU A 159 -23.97 -18.64 -4.96
C GLU A 159 -24.32 -17.14 -5.06
N LEU A 160 -24.57 -16.42 -3.97
CA LEU A 160 -24.94 -14.99 -4.05
C LEU A 160 -23.75 -14.04 -4.26
N TRP A 161 -22.52 -14.52 -4.08
CA TRP A 161 -21.29 -13.76 -4.32
C TRP A 161 -20.33 -14.58 -5.18
N SER A 162 -20.72 -14.83 -6.43
CA SER A 162 -19.85 -15.50 -7.39
C SER A 162 -18.63 -14.62 -7.72
N LEU A 163 -17.48 -15.07 -7.24
CA LEU A 163 -16.15 -14.55 -7.54
C LEU A 163 -15.84 -14.66 -9.05
N GLY A 164 -15.79 -13.53 -9.77
CA GLY A 164 -15.18 -13.46 -11.10
C GLY A 164 -13.73 -13.02 -10.98
N TRP A 165 -12.77 -13.96 -11.12
CA TRP A 165 -11.31 -13.85 -10.93
C TRP A 165 -10.72 -12.47 -11.24
#